data_AF-A0A7S1AZY6-F1
#
_entry.id   AF-A0A7S1AZY6-F1
#
_cell.length_a   1.000
_cell.length_b   1.000
_cell.length_c   1.000
_cell.angle_alpha   90.00
_cell.angle_beta   90.00
_cell.angle_gamma   90.00
#
_symmetry.space_group_name_H-M   'P 1'
#
loop_
_entity.id
_entity.type
_entity.pdbx_description
1 polymer ?
#
loop_
_entity_poly.entity_id
_entity_poly.type
_entity_poly.pdbx_seq_one_letter_code
_entity_poly.pdbx_strand_id
1 'polypeptide(L)'
;SMLRQTSTTSSWAGRADMAYPSQTPTLSKIRKQMAIIAPQSLFFGAFAYNGVNFLFRPEASLAAAYASVLSVCFMFSLALVVWESSIATRSVSLVTEAQQEKFGKGLAPLMPGWWNQYKHSVLLFLMALTLMGPVKLWLWNDTTITICEQMLVAEHTALFPKCQQMTTSFAGTQDTLSLKYGWVLFAGGLAAIVLCYSCMVGIQRVSLQICRNALARGQDTFSENDIHEDVDGNLRRDVELRLAALTFQTGNVFYEVLFTVINPDKPLINFMYLGFSVLTLVLGSLALVLGSSILFWISDFEERSNAISFASHMTPCINLLGRLYFSSLITWLLAMTVSSSVKYPEYWYFSFSTASFSLVVCTSAALYVWYLKHQLAQAVRPQGDPCIFWKEAMGQWLDFARPIVSHVRVLTGRRS
;
A
#
# COMPACT_ATOMS: atom_id res chain seq x y z
N SER A 1 54.37 15.37 3.37
CA SER A 1 53.16 15.14 2.56
C SER A 1 52.27 14.12 3.27
N MET A 2 51.48 14.58 4.24
CA MET A 2 50.51 13.75 4.96
C MET A 2 49.13 13.98 4.31
N LEU A 3 48.67 13.01 3.52
CA LEU A 3 47.28 12.97 3.05
C LEU A 3 46.45 12.24 4.11
N ARG A 4 45.78 13.03 4.96
CA ARG A 4 44.76 12.58 5.89
C ARG A 4 43.47 12.36 5.11
N GLN A 5 43.20 11.14 4.69
CA GLN A 5 41.89 10.75 4.15
C GLN A 5 40.85 10.82 5.27
N THR A 6 40.09 11.91 5.32
CA THR A 6 38.83 11.98 6.04
C THR A 6 37.77 11.26 5.22
N SER A 7 37.66 9.95 5.37
CA SER A 7 36.49 9.20 4.93
C SER A 7 35.33 9.51 5.88
N THR A 8 34.59 10.58 5.59
CA THR A 8 33.26 10.78 6.15
C THR A 8 32.32 9.76 5.50
N THR A 9 32.23 8.57 6.09
CA THR A 9 31.10 7.67 5.84
C THR A 9 29.83 8.43 6.24
N SER A 10 29.08 8.87 5.25
CA SER A 10 27.75 9.45 5.43
C SER A 10 26.80 8.34 5.91
N SER A 11 26.86 8.00 7.19
CA SER A 11 25.90 7.11 7.83
C SER A 11 24.59 7.86 8.00
N TRP A 12 23.74 7.83 6.97
CA TRP A 12 22.30 8.11 7.13
C TRP A 12 21.60 7.05 8.03
N ALA A 13 22.33 6.02 8.46
CA ALA A 13 21.95 5.07 9.51
C ALA A 13 22.36 5.52 10.93
N GLY A 14 22.99 6.68 11.08
CA GLY A 14 23.47 7.17 12.37
C GLY A 14 22.43 8.03 13.09
N ARG A 15 21.99 7.53 14.25
CA ARG A 15 21.40 8.32 15.35
C ARG A 15 19.88 8.54 15.33
N ALA A 16 19.16 7.43 15.32
CA ALA A 16 18.01 7.27 16.20
C ALA A 16 18.19 5.95 16.95
N ASP A 17 19.18 5.91 17.84
CA ASP A 17 19.15 4.95 18.94
C ASP A 17 17.90 5.29 19.74
N MET A 18 16.80 4.63 19.36
CA MET A 18 15.55 4.65 20.08
C MET A 18 15.85 3.94 21.41
N ALA A 19 16.33 4.69 22.38
CA ALA A 19 16.27 4.32 23.78
C ALA A 19 14.79 4.30 24.15
N TYR A 20 14.08 3.26 23.69
CA TYR A 20 12.83 2.86 24.27
C TYR A 20 13.11 2.52 25.74
N PRO A 21 12.30 3.02 26.68
CA PRO A 21 12.37 2.60 28.07
C PRO A 21 12.34 1.08 28.15
N SER A 22 13.03 0.54 29.13
CA SER A 22 13.33 -0.88 29.33
C SER A 22 12.12 -1.78 29.66
N GLN A 23 10.90 -1.39 29.29
CA GLN A 23 9.78 -2.33 29.27
C GLN A 23 9.90 -3.15 28.00
N THR A 24 10.55 -4.30 28.16
CA THR A 24 10.68 -5.29 27.09
C THR A 24 9.29 -5.72 26.64
N PRO A 25 8.95 -5.53 25.35
CA PRO A 25 7.61 -5.80 24.85
C PRO A 25 7.24 -7.27 25.13
N THR A 26 6.04 -7.46 25.65
CA THR A 26 5.50 -8.80 25.92
C THR A 26 5.37 -9.61 24.63
N LEU A 27 5.49 -10.93 24.73
CA LEU A 27 5.33 -11.83 23.57
C LEU A 27 3.95 -11.65 22.89
N SER A 28 2.90 -11.37 23.67
CA SER A 28 1.55 -11.11 23.16
C SER A 28 1.49 -9.86 22.28
N LYS A 29 2.21 -8.80 22.66
CA LYS A 29 2.35 -7.56 21.90
C LYS A 29 3.05 -7.79 20.56
N ILE A 30 4.19 -8.50 20.58
CA ILE A 30 4.93 -8.87 19.37
C ILE A 30 4.04 -9.67 18.40
N ARG A 31 3.28 -10.64 18.92
CA ARG A 31 2.34 -11.42 18.11
C ARG A 31 1.25 -10.55 17.49
N LYS A 32 0.66 -9.62 18.25
CA LYS A 32 -0.34 -8.68 17.72
C LYS A 32 0.24 -7.84 16.59
N GLN A 33 1.44 -7.29 16.75
CA GLN A 33 2.12 -6.50 15.72
C GLN A 33 2.43 -7.32 14.47
N MET A 34 2.94 -8.55 14.62
CA MET A 34 3.22 -9.44 13.51
C MET A 34 1.95 -9.87 12.77
N ALA A 35 0.86 -10.16 13.49
CA ALA A 35 -0.43 -10.50 12.91
C ALA A 35 -1.07 -9.36 12.10
N ILE A 36 -0.69 -8.10 12.37
CA ILE A 36 -1.12 -6.94 11.58
C ILE A 36 -0.31 -6.84 10.29
N ILE A 37 1.03 -6.95 10.37
CA ILE A 37 1.90 -6.70 9.20
C ILE A 37 2.01 -7.90 8.26
N ALA A 38 1.95 -9.14 8.76
CA ALA A 38 2.20 -10.33 7.95
C ALA A 38 1.14 -10.56 6.85
N PRO A 39 -0.18 -10.48 7.11
CA PRO A 39 -1.20 -10.64 6.06
C PRO A 39 -1.09 -9.55 4.98
N GLN A 40 -0.78 -8.32 5.39
CA GLN A 40 -0.63 -7.19 4.49
C GLN A 40 0.65 -7.31 3.67
N SER A 41 1.72 -7.80 4.26
CA SER A 41 2.96 -8.09 3.54
C SER A 41 2.77 -9.26 2.56
N LEU A 42 2.04 -10.31 2.97
CA LEU A 42 1.68 -11.44 2.11
C LEU A 42 0.87 -10.96 0.90
N PHE A 43 -0.06 -10.03 1.08
CA PHE A 43 -0.78 -9.41 -0.04
C PHE A 43 0.20 -8.85 -1.09
N PHE A 44 1.09 -7.94 -0.71
CA PHE A 44 2.07 -7.37 -1.65
C PHE A 44 3.02 -8.44 -2.24
N GLY A 45 3.42 -9.42 -1.43
CA GLY A 45 4.27 -10.53 -1.88
C GLY A 45 3.58 -11.43 -2.90
N ALA A 46 2.34 -11.85 -2.64
CA ALA A 46 1.56 -12.69 -3.55
C ALA A 46 1.34 -12.00 -4.89
N PHE A 47 1.15 -10.67 -4.90
CA PHE A 47 1.11 -9.92 -6.14
C PHE A 47 2.47 -9.78 -6.82
N ALA A 48 3.55 -9.66 -6.04
CA ALA A 48 4.90 -9.66 -6.59
C ALA A 48 5.26 -11.00 -7.26
N TYR A 49 4.74 -12.12 -6.76
CA TYR A 49 4.89 -13.43 -7.40
C TYR A 49 4.33 -13.45 -8.83
N ASN A 50 3.22 -12.76 -9.09
CA ASN A 50 2.66 -12.64 -10.45
C ASN A 50 3.62 -11.93 -11.43
N GLY A 51 4.64 -11.24 -10.94
CA GLY A 51 5.74 -10.69 -11.73
C GLY A 51 6.54 -11.73 -12.51
N VAL A 52 6.52 -13.00 -12.07
CA VAL A 52 7.16 -14.12 -12.79
C VAL A 52 6.61 -14.27 -14.21
N ASN A 53 5.34 -13.91 -14.44
CA ASN A 53 4.75 -13.92 -15.78
C ASN A 53 5.48 -12.99 -16.77
N PHE A 54 6.23 -12.00 -16.29
CA PHE A 54 6.99 -11.06 -17.12
C PHE A 54 8.45 -11.48 -17.32
N LEU A 55 8.96 -12.50 -16.63
CA LEU A 55 10.29 -13.08 -16.91
C LEU A 55 10.36 -13.68 -18.32
N PHE A 56 9.22 -14.06 -18.90
CA PHE A 56 9.11 -14.59 -20.25
C PHE A 56 9.14 -13.52 -21.35
N ARG A 57 9.50 -12.27 -21.02
CA ARG A 57 9.59 -11.15 -21.97
C ARG A 57 10.97 -10.49 -21.95
N PRO A 58 12.02 -11.21 -22.38
CA PRO A 58 13.39 -10.68 -22.38
C PRO A 58 13.56 -9.45 -23.27
N GLU A 59 12.63 -9.20 -24.20
CA GLU A 59 12.70 -8.08 -25.15
C GLU A 59 12.41 -6.72 -24.51
N ALA A 60 11.65 -6.66 -23.41
CA ALA A 60 11.36 -5.40 -22.75
C ALA A 60 12.59 -4.95 -21.94
N SER A 61 13.11 -3.76 -22.26
CA SER A 61 14.38 -3.22 -21.73
C SER A 61 14.46 -3.17 -20.20
N LEU A 62 13.33 -3.05 -19.51
CA LEU A 62 13.23 -2.98 -18.05
C LEU A 62 12.68 -4.24 -17.39
N ALA A 63 12.46 -5.33 -18.14
CA ALA A 63 11.89 -6.57 -17.60
C ALA A 63 12.75 -7.16 -16.47
N ALA A 64 14.07 -7.19 -16.64
CA ALA A 64 14.99 -7.70 -15.61
C ALA A 64 14.95 -6.86 -14.33
N ALA A 65 14.93 -5.52 -14.46
CA ALA A 65 14.80 -4.62 -13.32
C ALA A 65 13.47 -4.82 -12.59
N TYR A 66 12.36 -4.85 -13.33
CA TYR A 66 11.02 -5.12 -12.81
C TYR A 66 10.96 -6.46 -12.05
N ALA A 67 11.44 -7.54 -12.66
CA ALA A 67 11.46 -8.87 -12.06
C ALA A 67 12.35 -8.93 -10.80
N SER A 68 13.50 -8.26 -10.81
CA SER A 68 14.38 -8.17 -9.64
C SER A 68 13.70 -7.47 -8.46
N VAL A 69 13.03 -6.33 -8.71
CA VAL A 69 12.33 -5.56 -7.68
C VAL A 69 11.19 -6.38 -7.07
N LEU A 70 10.40 -7.07 -7.90
CA LEU A 70 9.34 -7.95 -7.43
C LEU A 70 9.87 -9.18 -6.68
N SER A 71 11.00 -9.75 -7.11
CA SER A 71 11.61 -10.87 -6.40
C SER A 71 12.04 -10.47 -4.99
N VAL A 72 12.66 -9.28 -4.84
CA VAL A 72 13.03 -8.77 -3.50
C VAL A 72 11.78 -8.44 -2.67
N CYS A 73 10.75 -7.86 -3.28
CA CYS A 73 9.46 -7.64 -2.62
C CYS A 73 8.88 -8.97 -2.08
N PHE A 74 8.81 -10.00 -2.93
CA PHE A 74 8.30 -11.32 -2.56
C PHE A 74 9.14 -11.96 -1.45
N MET A 75 10.47 -11.91 -1.53
CA MET A 75 11.35 -12.43 -0.48
C MET A 75 11.12 -11.74 0.86
N PHE A 76 11.03 -10.41 0.89
CA PHE A 76 10.76 -9.67 2.12
C PHE A 76 9.40 -10.00 2.70
N SER A 77 8.38 -10.12 1.87
CA SER A 77 7.04 -10.51 2.30
C SER A 77 6.98 -11.92 2.86
N LEU A 78 7.57 -12.89 2.15
CA LEU A 78 7.59 -14.28 2.56
C LEU A 78 8.33 -14.45 3.89
N ALA A 79 9.47 -13.77 4.04
CA ALA A 79 10.23 -13.81 5.29
C ALA A 79 9.40 -13.30 6.48
N LEU A 80 8.62 -12.22 6.33
CA LEU A 80 7.75 -11.72 7.41
C LEU A 80 6.65 -12.73 7.79
N VAL A 81 6.06 -13.40 6.81
CA VAL A 81 5.05 -14.45 7.04
C VAL A 81 5.67 -15.66 7.74
N VAL A 82 6.83 -16.11 7.29
CA VAL A 82 7.57 -17.21 7.92
C VAL A 82 7.95 -16.85 9.36
N TRP A 83 8.39 -15.62 9.61
CA TRP A 83 8.67 -15.15 10.97
C TRP A 83 7.42 -15.15 11.84
N GLU A 84 6.31 -14.59 11.37
CA GLU A 84 5.04 -14.59 12.10
C GLU A 84 4.61 -16.01 12.48
N SER A 85 4.58 -16.92 11.50
CA SER A 85 4.15 -18.31 11.72
C SER A 85 5.10 -19.07 12.63
N SER A 86 6.41 -18.82 12.54
CA SER A 86 7.41 -19.40 13.43
C SER A 86 7.27 -18.92 14.87
N ILE A 87 7.03 -17.61 15.06
CA ILE A 87 6.78 -17.01 16.38
C ILE A 87 5.48 -17.54 16.97
N ALA A 88 4.40 -17.60 16.18
CA ALA A 88 3.12 -18.14 16.60
C ALA A 88 3.26 -19.61 17.05
N THR A 89 3.88 -20.45 16.21
CA THR A 89 4.13 -21.87 16.53
C THR A 89 4.97 -22.02 17.79
N ARG A 90 6.09 -21.27 17.90
CA ARG A 90 6.94 -21.33 19.07
C ARG A 90 6.19 -20.88 20.32
N SER A 91 5.39 -19.82 20.24
CA SER A 91 4.64 -19.30 21.39
C SER A 91 3.66 -20.31 21.99
N VAL A 92 3.04 -21.16 21.16
CA VAL A 92 2.15 -22.25 21.63
C VAL A 92 2.94 -23.32 22.39
N SER A 93 4.20 -23.56 22.03
CA SER A 93 5.07 -24.54 22.73
C SER A 93 5.62 -24.05 24.07
N LEU A 94 5.52 -22.75 24.39
CA LEU A 94 6.05 -22.17 25.63
C LEU A 94 4.96 -22.23 26.71
N VAL A 95 5.10 -23.19 27.63
CA VAL A 95 4.09 -23.47 28.68
C VAL A 95 4.16 -22.46 29.82
N THR A 96 5.35 -21.97 30.17
CA THR A 96 5.54 -21.10 31.34
C THR A 96 5.65 -19.62 30.95
N GLU A 97 5.14 -18.73 31.79
CA GLU A 97 5.23 -17.28 31.58
C GLU A 97 6.67 -16.80 31.48
N ALA A 98 7.58 -17.33 32.32
CA ALA A 98 8.99 -16.99 32.29
C ALA A 98 9.67 -17.36 30.95
N GLN A 99 9.26 -18.47 30.33
CA GLN A 99 9.74 -18.84 28.99
C GLN A 99 9.21 -17.89 27.92
N GLN A 100 7.93 -17.53 27.99
CA GLN A 100 7.32 -16.57 27.07
C GLN A 100 7.95 -15.19 27.18
N GLU A 101 8.23 -14.72 28.40
CA GLU A 101 8.90 -13.46 28.66
C GLU A 101 10.34 -13.48 28.13
N LYS A 102 11.13 -14.52 28.45
CA LYS A 102 12.50 -14.67 27.93
C LYS A 102 12.54 -14.70 26.40
N PHE A 103 11.58 -15.38 25.77
CA PHE A 103 11.47 -15.43 24.32
C PHE A 103 11.08 -14.06 23.73
N GLY A 104 10.07 -13.39 24.31
CA GLY A 104 9.66 -12.05 23.91
C GLY A 104 10.80 -11.03 24.01
N LYS A 105 11.56 -11.06 25.11
CA LYS A 105 12.78 -10.27 25.31
C LYS A 105 13.82 -10.46 24.20
N GLY A 106 13.99 -11.70 23.71
CA GLY A 106 14.89 -12.00 22.60
C GLY A 106 14.38 -11.51 21.24
N LEU A 107 13.06 -11.45 21.04
CA LEU A 107 12.45 -10.96 19.80
C LEU A 107 12.31 -9.44 19.73
N ALA A 108 12.20 -8.78 20.89
CA ALA A 108 11.99 -7.34 20.99
C ALA A 108 12.93 -6.49 20.11
N PRO A 109 14.27 -6.76 20.07
CA PRO A 109 15.18 -5.97 19.25
C PRO A 109 14.97 -6.14 17.73
N LEU A 110 14.27 -7.20 17.31
CA LEU A 110 14.02 -7.50 15.89
C LEU A 110 12.80 -6.76 15.34
N MET A 111 11.87 -6.32 16.20
CA MET A 111 10.63 -5.64 15.79
C MET A 111 10.85 -4.43 14.88
N PRO A 112 11.80 -3.51 15.16
CA PRO A 112 12.08 -2.40 14.25
C PRO A 112 12.57 -2.86 12.87
N GLY A 113 13.34 -3.95 12.84
CA GLY A 113 13.81 -4.57 11.60
C GLY A 113 12.66 -5.13 10.77
N TRP A 114 11.73 -5.86 11.38
CA TRP A 114 10.54 -6.37 10.70
C TRP A 114 9.61 -5.27 10.21
N TRP A 115 9.40 -4.22 11.01
CA TRP A 115 8.66 -3.04 10.57
C TRP A 115 9.32 -2.38 9.37
N ASN A 116 10.65 -2.21 9.39
CA ASN A 116 11.39 -1.67 8.27
C ASN A 116 11.27 -2.56 7.02
N GLN A 117 11.37 -3.87 7.18
CA GLN A 117 11.18 -4.84 6.10
C GLN A 117 9.78 -4.76 5.49
N TYR A 118 8.74 -4.58 6.31
CA TYR A 118 7.38 -4.34 5.83
C TYR A 118 7.32 -3.07 4.98
N LYS A 119 7.88 -1.94 5.43
CA LYS A 119 7.97 -0.71 4.63
C LYS A 119 8.65 -0.95 3.28
N HIS A 120 9.78 -1.65 3.29
CA HIS A 120 10.52 -1.95 2.06
C HIS A 120 9.68 -2.80 1.10
N SER A 121 8.95 -3.81 1.60
CA SER A 121 8.08 -4.63 0.74
C SER A 121 7.04 -3.78 0.01
N VAL A 122 6.35 -2.87 0.71
CA VAL A 122 5.39 -1.94 0.11
C VAL A 122 6.05 -1.02 -0.92
N LEU A 123 7.18 -0.39 -0.56
CA LEU A 123 7.86 0.56 -1.45
C LEU A 123 8.42 -0.12 -2.71
N LEU A 124 8.95 -1.34 -2.57
CA LEU A 124 9.41 -2.15 -3.70
C LEU A 124 8.25 -2.55 -4.60
N PHE A 125 7.10 -2.95 -4.04
CA PHE A 125 5.90 -3.22 -4.83
C PHE A 125 5.45 -2.00 -5.64
N LEU A 126 5.41 -0.81 -5.02
CA LEU A 126 5.05 0.43 -5.71
C LEU A 126 6.12 0.87 -6.71
N MET A 127 7.39 0.55 -6.47
CA MET A 127 8.48 0.74 -7.44
C MET A 127 8.33 -0.21 -8.64
N ALA A 128 7.87 -1.44 -8.43
CA ALA A 128 7.55 -2.31 -9.55
C ALA A 128 6.41 -1.73 -10.39
N LEU A 129 5.40 -1.11 -9.77
CA LEU A 129 4.34 -0.41 -10.50
C LEU A 129 4.90 0.74 -11.37
N THR A 130 5.92 1.47 -10.91
CA THR A 130 6.55 2.51 -11.75
C THR A 130 7.30 1.93 -12.94
N LEU A 131 7.97 0.79 -12.75
CA LEU A 131 8.72 0.08 -13.79
C LEU A 131 7.82 -0.70 -14.76
N MET A 132 6.56 -0.92 -14.40
CA MET A 132 5.63 -1.76 -15.15
C MET A 132 5.23 -1.17 -16.50
N GLY A 133 5.11 0.16 -16.59
CA GLY A 133 4.70 0.85 -17.82
C GLY A 133 5.44 0.41 -19.09
N PRO A 134 6.79 0.46 -19.10
CA PRO A 134 7.61 0.02 -20.24
C PRO A 134 7.73 -1.51 -20.41
N VAL A 135 7.31 -2.31 -19.42
CA VAL A 135 7.41 -3.79 -19.47
C VAL A 135 6.11 -4.44 -19.94
N LYS A 136 5.00 -3.72 -19.82
CA LYS A 136 3.66 -4.25 -20.09
C LYS A 136 3.39 -4.37 -21.59
N LEU A 137 2.70 -5.46 -21.97
CA LEU A 137 2.10 -5.58 -23.31
C LEU A 137 0.70 -4.98 -23.25
N TRP A 138 0.40 -4.12 -24.21
CA TRP A 138 -0.85 -3.40 -24.29
C TRP A 138 -1.82 -4.05 -25.29
N LEU A 139 -1.29 -4.81 -26.24
CA LEU A 139 -2.07 -5.67 -27.17
C LEU A 139 -1.86 -7.15 -26.85
N TRP A 140 -2.85 -7.99 -27.14
CA TRP A 140 -2.81 -9.45 -26.96
C TRP A 140 -1.90 -10.17 -27.97
N ASN A 141 -1.47 -9.51 -29.04
CA ASN A 141 -0.67 -10.14 -30.10
C ASN A 141 0.77 -10.40 -29.65
N ASP A 142 1.33 -11.51 -30.11
CA ASP A 142 2.71 -11.88 -29.84
C ASP A 142 3.70 -10.89 -30.48
N THR A 143 4.66 -10.41 -29.68
CA THR A 143 5.76 -9.55 -30.16
C THR A 143 6.81 -10.36 -30.93
N THR A 144 6.77 -11.68 -30.79
CA THR A 144 7.71 -12.59 -31.45
C THR A 144 6.98 -13.73 -32.12
N ILE A 145 7.51 -14.14 -33.27
CA ILE A 145 7.16 -15.40 -33.90
C ILE A 145 8.44 -16.22 -34.04
N THR A 146 8.35 -17.51 -33.76
CA THR A 146 9.46 -18.43 -33.98
C THR A 146 9.31 -18.99 -35.38
N ILE A 147 10.22 -18.62 -36.28
CA ILE A 147 10.26 -19.16 -37.64
C ILE A 147 11.35 -20.22 -37.68
N CYS A 148 10.97 -21.45 -37.98
CA CYS A 148 11.89 -22.56 -38.17
C CYS A 148 12.07 -22.78 -39.67
N GLU A 149 13.22 -22.42 -40.21
CA GLU A 149 13.53 -22.66 -41.61
C GLU A 149 13.88 -24.15 -41.79
N GLN A 150 13.10 -24.87 -42.59
CA GLN A 150 13.44 -26.23 -42.99
C GLN A 150 14.58 -26.16 -44.01
N MET A 151 15.81 -26.37 -43.57
CA MET A 151 16.89 -26.62 -44.51
C MET A 151 16.68 -27.99 -45.15
N LEU A 152 16.32 -28.02 -46.43
CA LEU A 152 16.44 -29.19 -47.30
C LEU A 152 17.94 -29.51 -47.46
N VAL A 153 18.51 -30.20 -46.48
CA VAL A 153 19.85 -30.77 -46.59
C VAL A 153 19.71 -32.05 -47.40
N ALA A 154 20.17 -31.99 -48.66
CA ALA A 154 20.36 -33.15 -49.49
C ALA A 154 21.22 -34.16 -48.73
N GLU A 155 20.66 -35.35 -48.54
CA GLU A 155 21.27 -36.59 -48.06
C GLU A 155 22.05 -36.54 -46.73
N HIS A 156 21.33 -36.96 -45.68
CA HIS A 156 21.85 -37.76 -44.55
C HIS A 156 22.83 -37.04 -43.60
N THR A 157 22.31 -36.30 -42.62
CA THR A 157 22.49 -36.54 -41.17
C THR A 157 21.90 -35.37 -40.35
N ALA A 158 21.01 -35.70 -39.41
CA ALA A 158 20.42 -34.83 -38.36
C ALA A 158 19.98 -33.41 -38.77
N LEU A 159 18.71 -33.26 -39.20
CA LEU A 159 18.04 -31.95 -39.24
C LEU A 159 17.79 -31.44 -37.81
N PHE A 160 18.58 -30.48 -37.36
CA PHE A 160 18.12 -29.55 -36.32
C PHE A 160 17.57 -28.31 -37.03
N PRO A 161 16.25 -28.07 -37.03
CA PRO A 161 15.71 -26.83 -37.58
C PRO A 161 16.35 -25.66 -36.83
N LYS A 162 17.00 -24.75 -37.56
CA LYS A 162 17.40 -23.46 -37.00
C LYS A 162 16.14 -22.62 -36.85
N CYS A 163 15.55 -22.68 -35.67
CA CYS A 163 14.46 -21.79 -35.29
C CYS A 163 15.06 -20.44 -34.87
N GLN A 164 14.66 -19.37 -35.55
CA GLN A 164 14.99 -18.01 -35.18
C GLN A 164 13.74 -17.30 -34.67
N GLN A 165 13.84 -16.69 -33.49
CA GLN A 165 12.80 -15.82 -32.98
C GLN A 165 12.92 -14.47 -33.68
N MET A 166 11.90 -14.10 -34.46
CA MET A 166 11.84 -12.81 -35.16
C MET A 166 10.83 -11.90 -34.48
N THR A 167 11.19 -10.62 -34.31
CA THR A 167 10.29 -9.58 -33.83
C THR A 167 9.26 -9.25 -34.89
N THR A 168 7.99 -9.19 -34.49
CA THR A 168 6.89 -8.85 -35.41
C THR A 168 6.80 -7.34 -35.59
N SER A 169 6.12 -6.89 -36.66
CA SER A 169 5.81 -5.45 -36.84
C SER A 169 4.97 -4.86 -35.68
N PHE A 170 4.34 -5.72 -34.87
CA PHE A 170 3.62 -5.33 -33.68
C PHE A 170 4.53 -4.87 -32.53
N ALA A 171 5.83 -5.20 -32.55
CA ALA A 171 6.78 -4.76 -31.52
C ALA A 171 6.93 -3.22 -31.49
N GLY A 172 7.10 -2.56 -32.64
CA GLY A 172 7.21 -1.10 -32.70
C GLY A 172 5.91 -0.39 -32.26
N THR A 173 4.76 -1.01 -32.51
CA THR A 173 3.47 -0.52 -32.01
C THR A 173 3.40 -0.63 -30.48
N GLN A 174 3.86 -1.75 -29.90
CA GLN A 174 3.87 -1.96 -28.45
C GLN A 174 4.78 -0.97 -27.71
N ASP A 175 5.93 -0.61 -28.28
CA ASP A 175 6.82 0.42 -27.70
C ASP A 175 6.14 1.79 -27.64
N THR A 176 5.47 2.18 -28.73
CA THR A 176 4.72 3.43 -28.81
C THR A 176 3.58 3.46 -27.78
N LEU A 177 2.88 2.34 -27.60
CA LEU A 177 1.81 2.20 -26.62
C LEU A 177 2.34 2.21 -25.19
N SER A 178 3.50 1.60 -24.95
CA SER A 178 4.19 1.61 -23.67
C SER A 178 4.61 3.01 -23.26
N LEU A 179 5.10 3.82 -24.19
CA LEU A 179 5.36 5.23 -23.93
C LEU A 179 4.05 6.00 -23.65
N LYS A 180 3.02 5.78 -24.47
CA LYS A 180 1.74 6.52 -24.42
C LYS A 180 0.92 6.24 -23.17
N TYR A 181 0.89 5.00 -22.67
CA TYR A 181 0.07 4.59 -21.53
C TYR A 181 0.88 4.27 -20.28
N GLY A 182 2.15 3.85 -20.45
CA GLY A 182 3.03 3.50 -19.33
C GLY A 182 3.35 4.68 -18.41
N TRP A 183 3.30 5.92 -18.89
CA TRP A 183 3.50 7.10 -18.03
C TRP A 183 2.42 7.21 -16.94
N VAL A 184 1.20 6.71 -17.17
CA VAL A 184 0.13 6.70 -16.16
C VAL A 184 0.51 5.80 -14.99
N LEU A 185 1.08 4.62 -15.29
CA LEU A 185 1.59 3.68 -14.28
C LEU A 185 2.81 4.28 -13.56
N PHE A 186 3.73 4.88 -14.30
CA PHE A 186 4.90 5.55 -13.74
C PHE A 186 4.51 6.67 -12.76
N ALA A 187 3.66 7.61 -13.19
CA ALA A 187 3.21 8.73 -12.37
C ALA A 187 2.41 8.26 -11.15
N GLY A 188 1.51 7.29 -11.34
CA GLY A 188 0.72 6.70 -10.25
C GLY A 188 1.59 5.99 -9.23
N GLY A 189 2.53 5.15 -9.65
CA GLY A 189 3.46 4.47 -8.76
C GLY A 189 4.36 5.44 -8.00
N LEU A 190 4.88 6.48 -8.66
CA LEU A 190 5.72 7.49 -8.01
C LEU A 190 4.93 8.27 -6.96
N ALA A 191 3.70 8.68 -7.30
CA ALA A 191 2.80 9.33 -6.35
C ALA A 191 2.50 8.42 -5.15
N ALA A 192 2.22 7.14 -5.38
CA ALA A 192 1.98 6.17 -4.31
C ALA A 192 3.19 6.02 -3.39
N ILE A 193 4.42 5.92 -3.93
CA ILE A 193 5.66 5.84 -3.14
C ILE A 193 5.77 7.05 -2.21
N VAL A 194 5.64 8.25 -2.77
CA VAL A 194 5.78 9.51 -2.00
C VAL A 194 4.71 9.60 -0.91
N LEU A 195 3.45 9.30 -1.24
CA LEU A 195 2.33 9.38 -0.30
C LEU A 195 2.44 8.31 0.80
N CYS A 196 2.72 7.06 0.45
CA CYS A 196 2.86 5.97 1.41
C CYS A 196 4.06 6.19 2.33
N TYR A 197 5.21 6.60 1.79
CA TYR A 197 6.39 6.90 2.60
C TYR A 197 6.13 8.06 3.57
N SER A 198 5.54 9.15 3.09
CA SER A 198 5.19 10.30 3.93
C SER A 198 4.21 9.92 5.05
N CYS A 199 3.23 9.07 4.73
CA CYS A 199 2.27 8.54 5.70
C CYS A 199 2.96 7.71 6.80
N MET A 200 3.77 6.72 6.41
CA MET A 200 4.51 5.87 7.36
C MET A 200 5.41 6.68 8.29
N VAL A 201 6.14 7.66 7.74
CA VAL A 201 7.04 8.54 8.51
C VAL A 201 6.23 9.48 9.42
N GLY A 202 5.13 10.04 8.93
CA GLY A 202 4.25 10.91 9.69
C GLY A 202 3.69 10.23 10.94
N ILE A 203 3.11 9.05 10.77
CA ILE A 203 2.52 8.28 11.88
C ILE A 203 3.59 7.87 12.89
N GLN A 204 4.75 7.41 12.41
CA GLN A 204 5.87 7.05 13.29
C GLN A 204 6.36 8.25 14.11
N ARG A 205 6.38 9.46 13.55
CA ARG A 205 6.77 10.64 14.35
C ARG A 205 5.76 10.96 15.44
N VAL A 206 4.46 10.85 15.12
CA VAL A 206 3.41 11.09 16.12
C VAL A 206 3.45 10.05 17.23
N SER A 207 3.66 8.76 16.90
CA SER A 207 3.79 7.70 17.92
C SER A 207 4.99 7.95 18.83
N LEU A 208 6.14 8.30 18.28
CA LEU A 208 7.34 8.65 19.05
C LEU A 208 7.15 9.88 19.93
N GLN A 209 6.42 10.90 19.45
CA GLN A 209 6.12 12.10 20.23
C GLN A 209 5.22 11.77 21.44
N ILE A 210 4.20 10.93 21.25
CA ILE A 210 3.32 10.48 22.34
C ILE A 210 4.10 9.65 23.36
N CYS A 211 4.93 8.72 22.89
CA CYS A 211 5.80 7.92 23.76
C CYS A 211 6.74 8.80 24.61
N ARG A 212 7.36 9.83 24.01
CA ARG A 212 8.20 10.79 24.75
C ARG A 212 7.40 11.60 25.78
N ASN A 213 6.21 12.05 25.42
CA ASN A 213 5.34 12.82 26.32
C ASN A 213 4.87 11.97 27.50
N ALA A 214 4.56 10.69 27.28
CA ALA A 214 4.21 9.75 28.34
C ALA A 214 5.36 9.58 29.33
N LEU A 215 6.59 9.41 28.83
CA LEU A 215 7.78 9.31 29.67
C LEU A 215 8.08 10.57 30.47
N ALA A 216 7.83 11.74 29.89
CA ALA A 216 8.07 13.01 30.55
C ALA A 216 7.05 13.31 31.67
N ARG A 217 5.81 12.80 31.56
CA ARG A 217 4.78 13.01 32.61
C ARG A 217 5.00 12.19 33.86
N GLY A 218 5.85 11.16 33.81
CA GLY A 218 5.97 10.22 34.92
C GLY A 218 4.70 9.37 35.08
N GLN A 219 4.80 8.37 35.94
CA GLN A 219 3.75 7.37 36.16
C GLN A 219 2.65 7.95 37.07
N ASP A 220 1.97 9.00 36.62
CA ASP A 220 0.84 9.55 37.35
C ASP A 220 -0.32 8.55 37.30
N THR A 221 -0.63 7.98 38.47
CA THR A 221 -1.74 7.04 38.70
C THR A 221 -3.08 7.77 38.56
N PHE A 222 -3.49 8.11 37.34
CA PHE A 222 -4.85 8.50 37.07
C PHE A 222 -5.74 7.25 37.01
N SER A 223 -6.63 7.15 37.99
CA SER A 223 -7.75 6.21 38.01
C SER A 223 -8.72 6.59 36.89
N GLU A 224 -8.55 6.02 35.70
CA GLU A 224 -9.38 6.33 34.53
C GLU A 224 -10.52 5.31 34.38
N ASN A 225 -11.76 5.83 34.40
CA ASN A 225 -13.04 5.11 34.43
C ASN A 225 -13.30 4.18 33.22
N ASP A 226 -14.13 3.16 33.46
CA ASP A 226 -14.56 2.08 32.54
C ASP A 226 -15.17 2.52 31.18
N ILE A 227 -15.58 3.79 31.02
CA ILE A 227 -16.29 4.27 29.81
C ILE A 227 -15.41 4.24 28.54
N HIS A 228 -14.08 4.18 28.69
CA HIS A 228 -13.16 4.22 27.56
C HIS A 228 -12.72 2.87 27.00
N GLU A 229 -13.25 1.74 27.51
CA GLU A 229 -12.78 0.39 27.07
C GLU A 229 -13.30 0.04 25.68
N ASP A 230 -14.48 0.56 25.36
CA ASP A 230 -15.16 0.32 24.11
C ASP A 230 -14.51 1.06 22.93
N VAL A 231 -13.74 2.13 23.18
CA VAL A 231 -13.21 3.00 22.12
C VAL A 231 -12.05 2.36 21.35
N ASP A 232 -11.08 1.76 22.04
CA ASP A 232 -9.91 1.13 21.39
C ASP A 232 -10.33 -0.14 20.63
N GLY A 233 -11.17 -0.98 21.25
CA GLY A 233 -11.68 -2.20 20.64
C GLY A 233 -12.51 -1.94 19.39
N ASN A 234 -13.44 -0.98 19.44
CA ASN A 234 -14.27 -0.62 18.29
C ASN A 234 -13.44 0.02 17.18
N LEU A 235 -12.48 0.88 17.53
CA LEU A 235 -11.60 1.51 16.55
C LEU A 235 -10.78 0.46 15.80
N ARG A 236 -10.12 -0.44 16.55
CA ARG A 236 -9.29 -1.49 15.96
C ARG A 236 -10.10 -2.36 15.01
N ARG A 237 -11.30 -2.78 15.43
CA ARG A 237 -12.19 -3.62 14.63
C ARG A 237 -12.66 -2.91 13.36
N ASP A 238 -12.97 -1.61 13.42
CA ASP A 238 -13.33 -0.80 12.24
C ASP A 238 -12.16 -0.70 11.25
N VAL A 239 -10.94 -0.46 11.74
CA VAL A 239 -9.75 -0.40 10.87
C VAL A 239 -9.45 -1.76 10.25
N GLU A 240 -9.51 -2.85 11.01
CA GLU A 240 -9.30 -4.23 10.51
C GLU A 240 -10.33 -4.61 9.43
N LEU A 241 -11.61 -4.30 9.64
CA LEU A 241 -12.68 -4.55 8.66
C LEU A 241 -12.42 -3.80 7.34
N ARG A 242 -12.02 -2.52 7.43
CA ARG A 242 -11.69 -1.71 6.25
C ARG A 242 -10.46 -2.22 5.54
N LEU A 243 -9.42 -2.64 6.27
CA LEU A 243 -8.21 -3.22 5.69
C LEU A 243 -8.53 -4.51 4.91
N ALA A 244 -9.39 -5.39 5.45
CA ALA A 244 -9.80 -6.59 4.75
C ALA A 244 -10.51 -6.27 3.42
N ALA A 245 -11.47 -5.33 3.43
CA ALA A 245 -12.16 -4.88 2.21
C ALA A 245 -11.21 -4.21 1.20
N LEU A 246 -10.31 -3.35 1.68
CA LEU A 246 -9.27 -2.70 0.87
C LEU A 246 -8.30 -3.70 0.25
N THR A 247 -7.91 -4.74 0.98
CA THR A 247 -7.01 -5.79 0.50
C THR A 247 -7.65 -6.50 -0.69
N PHE A 248 -8.91 -6.92 -0.55
CA PHE A 248 -9.67 -7.54 -1.64
C PHE A 248 -9.78 -6.63 -2.86
N GLN A 249 -10.23 -5.39 -2.67
CA GLN A 249 -10.42 -4.44 -3.76
C GLN A 249 -9.11 -4.12 -4.48
N THR A 250 -8.07 -3.76 -3.73
CA THR A 250 -6.76 -3.37 -4.28
C THR A 250 -6.14 -4.53 -5.05
N GLY A 251 -6.32 -5.77 -4.56
CA GLY A 251 -5.86 -6.97 -5.24
C GLY A 251 -6.55 -7.23 -6.58
N ASN A 252 -7.88 -7.11 -6.63
CA ASN A 252 -8.63 -7.24 -7.88
C ASN A 252 -8.22 -6.17 -8.91
N VAL A 253 -8.06 -4.94 -8.45
CA VAL A 253 -7.65 -3.82 -9.31
C VAL A 253 -6.23 -4.01 -9.80
N PHE A 254 -5.33 -4.53 -8.98
CA PHE A 254 -3.97 -4.85 -9.42
C PHE A 254 -3.99 -5.88 -10.55
N TYR A 255 -4.79 -6.95 -10.46
CA TYR A 255 -4.95 -7.89 -11.57
C TYR A 255 -5.49 -7.22 -12.84
N GLU A 256 -6.46 -6.33 -12.70
CA GLU A 256 -6.97 -5.54 -13.83
C GLU A 256 -5.89 -4.65 -14.44
N VAL A 257 -5.01 -4.05 -13.63
CA VAL A 257 -3.83 -3.30 -14.08
C VAL A 257 -2.77 -4.21 -14.67
N LEU A 258 -2.62 -5.45 -14.21
CA LEU A 258 -1.66 -6.41 -14.76
C LEU A 258 -2.05 -6.87 -16.16
N PHE A 259 -3.32 -7.20 -16.33
CA PHE A 259 -3.88 -7.77 -17.55
C PHE A 259 -4.70 -6.77 -18.37
N THR A 260 -4.52 -5.46 -18.15
CA THR A 260 -5.18 -4.46 -18.98
C THR A 260 -4.69 -4.60 -20.42
N VAL A 261 -5.64 -4.72 -21.34
CA VAL A 261 -5.42 -4.58 -22.77
C VAL A 261 -6.01 -3.25 -23.21
N ILE A 262 -5.47 -2.65 -24.27
CA ILE A 262 -5.99 -1.41 -24.83
C ILE A 262 -6.73 -1.68 -26.14
N ASN A 263 -7.72 -0.83 -26.41
CA ASN A 263 -8.37 -0.78 -27.70
C ASN A 263 -7.80 0.43 -28.50
N PRO A 264 -6.96 0.22 -29.53
CA PRO A 264 -6.30 1.33 -30.24
C PRO A 264 -7.28 2.34 -30.84
N ASP A 265 -8.50 1.92 -31.17
CA ASP A 265 -9.53 2.76 -31.79
C ASP A 265 -10.18 3.74 -30.79
N LYS A 266 -10.05 3.47 -29.48
CA LYS A 266 -10.72 4.25 -28.42
C LYS A 266 -9.72 4.77 -27.38
N PRO A 267 -8.78 5.66 -27.77
CA PRO A 267 -7.67 6.05 -26.91
C PRO A 267 -8.10 6.72 -25.61
N LEU A 268 -9.16 7.54 -25.64
CA LEU A 268 -9.71 8.21 -24.46
C LEU A 268 -10.28 7.20 -23.45
N ILE A 269 -10.99 6.18 -23.92
CA ILE A 269 -11.58 5.15 -23.06
C ILE A 269 -10.47 4.33 -22.37
N ASN A 270 -9.38 4.01 -23.08
CA ASN A 270 -8.21 3.36 -22.49
C ASN A 270 -7.61 4.21 -21.36
N PHE A 271 -7.48 5.53 -21.56
CA PHE A 271 -6.97 6.43 -20.53
C PHE A 271 -7.90 6.52 -19.32
N MET A 272 -9.21 6.57 -19.53
CA MET A 272 -10.17 6.55 -18.43
C MET A 272 -10.06 5.24 -17.64
N TYR A 273 -10.11 4.10 -18.33
CA TYR A 273 -10.04 2.78 -17.70
C TYR A 273 -8.74 2.59 -16.93
N LEU A 274 -7.59 2.77 -17.60
CA LEU A 274 -6.28 2.65 -16.97
C LEU A 274 -6.07 3.68 -15.87
N GLY A 275 -6.42 4.94 -16.12
CA GLY A 275 -6.25 6.04 -15.17
C GLY A 275 -7.04 5.82 -13.88
N PHE A 276 -8.31 5.42 -13.99
CA PHE A 276 -9.12 5.10 -12.82
C PHE A 276 -8.64 3.84 -12.10
N SER A 277 -8.20 2.80 -12.81
CA SER A 277 -7.61 1.61 -12.18
C SER A 277 -6.31 1.92 -11.43
N VAL A 278 -5.42 2.72 -12.03
CA VAL A 278 -4.19 3.15 -11.36
C VAL A 278 -4.50 4.03 -10.15
N LEU A 279 -5.40 5.01 -10.29
CA LEU A 279 -5.81 5.86 -9.18
C LEU A 279 -6.41 5.04 -8.02
N THR A 280 -7.24 4.06 -8.33
CA THR A 280 -7.79 3.10 -7.35
C THR A 280 -6.67 2.35 -6.63
N LEU A 281 -5.67 1.84 -7.35
CA LEU A 281 -4.53 1.14 -6.78
C LEU A 281 -3.68 2.04 -5.87
N VAL A 282 -3.47 3.31 -6.25
CA VAL A 282 -2.75 4.31 -5.44
C VAL A 282 -3.50 4.59 -4.14
N LEU A 283 -4.80 4.89 -4.23
CA LEU A 283 -5.65 5.18 -3.07
C LEU A 283 -5.77 3.96 -2.14
N GLY A 284 -5.96 2.77 -2.71
CA GLY A 284 -6.02 1.50 -1.99
C GLY A 284 -4.71 1.20 -1.25
N SER A 285 -3.56 1.32 -1.92
CA SER A 285 -2.25 1.10 -1.31
C SER A 285 -1.97 2.09 -0.18
N LEU A 286 -2.29 3.38 -0.38
CA LEU A 286 -2.17 4.39 0.67
C LEU A 286 -3.05 4.08 1.88
N ALA A 287 -4.29 3.65 1.65
CA ALA A 287 -5.22 3.26 2.69
C ALA A 287 -4.73 2.01 3.47
N LEU A 288 -4.21 1.00 2.77
CA LEU A 288 -3.60 -0.18 3.39
C LEU A 288 -2.43 0.18 4.29
N VAL A 289 -1.52 1.04 3.81
CA VAL A 289 -0.38 1.53 4.59
C VAL A 289 -0.81 2.33 5.80
N LEU A 290 -1.78 3.23 5.62
CA LEU A 290 -2.33 4.08 6.68
C LEU A 290 -2.96 3.22 7.79
N GLY A 291 -3.87 2.31 7.43
CA GLY A 291 -4.53 1.42 8.39
C GLY A 291 -3.55 0.48 9.09
N SER A 292 -2.62 -0.13 8.35
CA SER A 292 -1.61 -1.02 8.93
C SER A 292 -0.68 -0.28 9.89
N SER A 293 -0.30 0.96 9.56
CA SER A 293 0.53 1.79 10.44
C SER A 293 -0.22 2.18 11.72
N ILE A 294 -1.49 2.58 11.62
CA ILE A 294 -2.32 2.90 12.79
C ILE A 294 -2.41 1.67 13.71
N LEU A 295 -2.75 0.50 13.17
CA LEU A 295 -2.87 -0.73 13.94
C LEU A 295 -1.53 -1.17 14.56
N PHE A 296 -0.44 -1.05 13.81
CA PHE A 296 0.88 -1.42 14.31
C PHE A 296 1.27 -0.55 15.52
N TRP A 297 1.13 0.77 15.40
CA TRP A 297 1.53 1.71 16.45
C TRP A 297 0.56 1.76 17.62
N ILE A 298 -0.75 1.60 17.43
CA ILE A 298 -1.69 1.53 18.56
C ILE A 298 -1.41 0.31 19.44
N SER A 299 -1.02 -0.81 18.82
CA SER A 299 -0.59 -2.00 19.55
C SER A 299 0.78 -1.85 20.24
N ASP A 300 1.51 -0.77 19.97
CA ASP A 300 2.79 -0.49 20.62
C ASP A 300 2.63 0.10 22.04
N PHE A 301 1.47 0.66 22.37
CA PHE A 301 1.24 1.26 23.68
C PHE A 301 0.75 0.21 24.69
N GLU A 302 1.49 0.02 25.78
CA GLU A 302 1.10 -0.86 26.90
C GLU A 302 0.07 -0.16 27.80
N GLU A 303 0.30 1.11 28.10
CA GLU A 303 -0.63 1.94 28.85
C GLU A 303 -1.81 2.37 27.98
N ARG A 304 -3.01 2.08 28.45
CA ARG A 304 -4.26 2.37 27.77
C ARG A 304 -4.50 3.87 27.58
N SER A 305 -4.11 4.70 28.53
CA SER A 305 -4.18 6.17 28.42
C SER A 305 -3.38 6.68 27.22
N ASN A 306 -2.20 6.11 26.97
CA ASN A 306 -1.37 6.45 25.82
C ASN A 306 -1.96 5.94 24.50
N ALA A 307 -2.56 4.74 24.51
CA ALA A 307 -3.28 4.22 23.35
C ALA A 307 -4.49 5.09 22.98
N ILE A 308 -5.29 5.54 23.97
CA ILE A 308 -6.41 6.47 23.77
C ILE A 308 -5.91 7.83 23.30
N SER A 309 -4.81 8.33 23.87
CA SER A 309 -4.17 9.56 23.41
C SER A 309 -3.73 9.43 21.95
N PHE A 310 -3.10 8.32 21.57
CA PHE A 310 -2.75 8.04 20.17
C PHE A 310 -3.97 7.94 19.27
N ALA A 311 -5.01 7.19 19.67
CA ALA A 311 -6.25 7.05 18.92
C ALA A 311 -6.93 8.41 18.68
N SER A 312 -7.02 9.26 19.70
CA SER A 312 -7.60 10.59 19.58
C SER A 312 -6.81 11.46 18.58
N HIS A 313 -5.47 11.46 18.66
CA HIS A 313 -4.61 12.15 17.68
C HIS A 313 -4.70 11.55 16.26
N MET A 314 -4.97 10.25 16.14
CA MET A 314 -5.13 9.55 14.86
C MET A 314 -6.54 9.64 14.28
N THR A 315 -7.52 10.21 14.99
CA THR A 315 -8.91 10.35 14.50
C THR A 315 -9.00 10.96 13.09
N PRO A 316 -8.24 12.02 12.73
CA PRO A 316 -8.24 12.55 11.37
C PRO A 316 -7.73 11.54 10.33
N CYS A 317 -6.72 10.74 10.70
CA CYS A 317 -6.16 9.69 9.85
C CYS A 317 -7.16 8.54 9.65
N ILE A 318 -7.92 8.16 10.68
CA ILE A 318 -8.97 7.14 10.60
C ILE A 318 -10.14 7.61 9.72
N ASN A 319 -10.53 8.88 9.85
CA ASN A 319 -11.52 9.50 8.97
C ASN A 319 -11.02 9.54 7.52
N LEU A 320 -9.74 9.88 7.32
CA LEU A 320 -9.11 9.84 6.01
C LEU A 320 -9.08 8.42 5.43
N LEU A 321 -8.80 7.39 6.24
CA LEU A 321 -8.84 5.99 5.82
C LEU A 321 -10.21 5.61 5.23
N GLY A 322 -11.30 6.01 5.89
CA GLY A 322 -12.65 5.81 5.38
C GLY A 322 -12.91 6.53 4.05
N ARG A 323 -12.42 7.76 3.92
CA ARG A 323 -12.52 8.54 2.67
C ARG A 323 -11.69 7.91 1.55
N LEU A 324 -10.46 7.48 1.82
CA LEU A 324 -9.60 6.82 0.83
C LEU A 324 -10.21 5.52 0.35
N TYR A 325 -10.79 4.71 1.25
CA TYR A 325 -11.54 3.51 0.87
C TYR A 325 -12.72 3.84 -0.04
N PHE A 326 -13.58 4.78 0.36
CA PHE A 326 -14.73 5.16 -0.46
C PHE A 326 -14.32 5.75 -1.81
N SER A 327 -13.33 6.66 -1.85
CA SER A 327 -12.81 7.23 -3.09
C SER A 327 -12.21 6.16 -4.00
N SER A 328 -11.45 5.21 -3.44
CA SER A 328 -10.93 4.06 -4.17
C SER A 328 -12.06 3.23 -4.79
N LEU A 329 -13.13 2.97 -4.03
CA LEU A 329 -14.32 2.24 -4.51
C LEU A 329 -15.01 2.97 -5.67
N ILE A 330 -15.20 4.28 -5.56
CA ILE A 330 -15.79 5.08 -6.65
C ILE A 330 -14.90 5.05 -7.89
N THR A 331 -13.59 5.24 -7.75
CA THR A 331 -12.66 5.18 -8.90
C THR A 331 -12.64 3.78 -9.51
N TRP A 332 -12.76 2.72 -8.71
CA TRP A 332 -12.84 1.36 -9.23
C TRP A 332 -14.08 1.14 -10.07
N LEU A 333 -15.25 1.57 -9.58
CA LEU A 333 -16.50 1.45 -10.31
C LEU A 333 -16.50 2.32 -11.57
N LEU A 334 -15.88 3.50 -11.54
CA LEU A 334 -15.67 4.33 -12.74
C LEU A 334 -14.74 3.66 -13.76
N ALA A 335 -13.76 2.88 -13.33
CA ALA A 335 -12.99 2.05 -14.26
C ALA A 335 -13.89 0.95 -14.86
N MET A 336 -14.75 0.33 -14.05
CA MET A 336 -15.65 -0.74 -14.51
C MET A 336 -16.74 -0.28 -15.48
N THR A 337 -17.20 0.97 -15.41
CA THR A 337 -18.17 1.50 -16.39
C THR A 337 -17.62 1.47 -17.82
N VAL A 338 -16.30 1.65 -17.97
CA VAL A 338 -15.62 1.67 -19.27
C VAL A 338 -14.84 0.38 -19.58
N SER A 339 -14.67 -0.53 -18.63
CA SER A 339 -13.85 -1.75 -18.77
C SER A 339 -14.26 -2.62 -19.96
N SER A 340 -15.55 -2.97 -20.12
CA SER A 340 -15.97 -3.78 -21.26
C SER A 340 -15.91 -3.02 -22.58
N SER A 341 -15.98 -1.68 -22.61
CA SER A 341 -15.75 -0.93 -23.85
C SER A 341 -14.33 -1.15 -24.41
N VAL A 342 -13.38 -1.50 -23.54
CA VAL A 342 -12.00 -1.83 -23.89
C VAL A 342 -11.83 -3.31 -24.20
N LYS A 343 -12.29 -4.20 -23.28
CA LYS A 343 -12.06 -5.65 -23.38
C LYS A 343 -13.06 -6.38 -24.30
N TYR A 344 -14.33 -5.98 -24.26
CA TYR A 344 -15.45 -6.65 -24.93
C TYR A 344 -16.40 -5.63 -25.57
N PRO A 345 -15.99 -4.98 -26.68
CA PRO A 345 -16.70 -3.82 -27.22
C PRO A 345 -18.17 -4.07 -27.54
N GLU A 346 -18.55 -5.31 -27.89
CA GLU A 346 -19.93 -5.70 -28.18
C GLU A 346 -20.82 -5.74 -26.93
N TYR A 347 -20.23 -5.95 -25.76
CA TYR A 347 -20.93 -6.15 -24.48
C TYR A 347 -20.70 -4.99 -23.49
N TRP A 348 -20.30 -3.81 -23.99
CA TRP A 348 -19.95 -2.67 -23.16
C TRP A 348 -21.09 -2.19 -22.24
N TYR A 349 -22.34 -2.29 -22.71
CA TYR A 349 -23.53 -1.81 -22.01
C TYR A 349 -23.80 -2.58 -20.72
N PHE A 350 -23.38 -3.85 -20.62
CA PHE A 350 -23.51 -4.64 -19.39
C PHE A 350 -22.63 -4.10 -18.27
N SER A 351 -21.34 -3.85 -18.54
CA SER A 351 -20.44 -3.30 -17.51
C SER A 351 -20.82 -1.87 -17.16
N PHE A 352 -21.21 -1.07 -18.17
CA PHE A 352 -21.68 0.28 -17.94
C PHE A 352 -22.90 0.33 -17.03
N SER A 353 -23.94 -0.45 -17.33
CA SER A 353 -25.19 -0.45 -16.57
C SER A 353 -25.00 -0.96 -15.14
N THR A 354 -24.28 -2.08 -14.98
CA THR A 354 -24.04 -2.68 -13.65
C THR A 354 -23.17 -1.78 -12.78
N ALA A 355 -22.05 -1.26 -13.30
CA ALA A 355 -21.18 -0.37 -12.54
C ALA A 355 -21.85 0.99 -12.24
N SER A 356 -22.65 1.54 -13.16
CA SER A 356 -23.41 2.77 -12.93
C SER A 356 -24.48 2.59 -11.86
N PHE A 357 -25.20 1.47 -11.89
CA PHE A 357 -26.15 1.12 -10.83
C PHE A 357 -25.44 1.00 -9.47
N SER A 358 -24.32 0.29 -9.40
CA SER A 358 -23.50 0.20 -8.18
C SER A 358 -23.01 1.58 -7.70
N LEU A 359 -22.59 2.47 -8.61
CA LEU A 359 -22.21 3.84 -8.27
C LEU A 359 -23.36 4.61 -7.62
N VAL A 360 -24.58 4.52 -8.18
CA VAL A 360 -25.77 5.16 -7.62
C VAL A 360 -26.05 4.61 -6.22
N VAL A 361 -26.06 3.29 -6.04
CA VAL A 361 -26.32 2.63 -4.75
C VAL A 361 -25.26 3.01 -3.71
N CYS A 362 -23.98 2.95 -4.05
CA CYS A 362 -22.90 3.32 -3.14
C CYS A 362 -22.95 4.81 -2.76
N THR A 363 -23.24 5.69 -3.73
CA THR A 363 -23.34 7.13 -3.48
C THR A 363 -24.57 7.46 -2.64
N SER A 364 -25.73 6.84 -2.90
CA SER A 364 -26.93 7.03 -2.09
C SER A 364 -26.72 6.54 -0.66
N ALA A 365 -26.06 5.39 -0.47
CA ALA A 365 -25.73 4.88 0.86
C ALA A 365 -24.79 5.84 1.61
N ALA A 366 -23.75 6.35 0.94
CA ALA A 366 -22.84 7.32 1.53
C ALA A 366 -23.54 8.64 1.91
N LEU A 367 -24.42 9.15 1.04
CA LEU A 367 -25.24 10.34 1.32
C LEU A 367 -26.19 10.10 2.49
N TYR A 368 -26.80 8.93 2.57
CA TYR A 368 -27.68 8.57 3.68
C TYR A 368 -26.93 8.49 5.02
N VAL A 369 -25.75 7.85 5.05
CA VAL A 369 -24.89 7.82 6.25
C VAL A 369 -24.44 9.23 6.65
N TRP A 370 -24.08 10.06 5.66
CA TRP A 370 -23.73 11.46 5.91
C TRP A 370 -24.90 12.26 6.50
N TYR A 371 -26.11 12.08 5.96
CA TYR A 371 -27.33 12.68 6.47
C TYR A 371 -27.62 12.24 7.91
N LEU A 372 -27.54 10.94 8.22
CA LEU A 372 -27.72 10.43 9.59
C LEU A 372 -26.69 11.00 10.56
N LYS A 373 -25.42 11.10 10.15
CA LYS A 373 -24.36 11.70 10.97
C LYS A 373 -24.66 13.17 11.28
N HIS A 374 -25.19 13.90 10.31
CA HIS A 374 -25.58 15.30 10.50
C HIS A 374 -26.77 15.43 11.49
N GLN A 375 -27.80 14.59 11.33
CA GLN A 375 -28.94 14.55 12.25
C GLN A 375 -28.53 14.20 13.69
N LEU A 376 -27.63 13.21 13.85
CA LEU A 376 -27.13 12.83 15.16
C LEU A 376 -26.33 13.95 15.83
N ALA A 377 -25.51 14.68 15.07
CA ALA A 377 -24.77 15.83 15.59
C ALA A 377 -25.69 16.96 16.06
N GLN A 378 -26.81 17.20 15.36
CA GLN A 378 -27.84 18.15 15.77
C GLN A 378 -28.60 17.70 17.02
N ALA A 379 -28.82 16.40 17.19
CA ALA A 379 -29.48 15.86 18.38
C ALA A 379 -28.59 15.95 19.64
N VAL A 380 -27.27 15.83 19.48
CA VAL A 380 -26.30 15.82 20.61
C VAL A 380 -25.86 17.23 21.02
N ARG A 381 -25.83 18.22 20.11
CA ARG A 381 -25.49 19.61 20.46
C ARG A 381 -26.79 20.43 20.66
N PRO A 382 -27.09 20.93 21.87
CA PRO A 382 -28.15 21.93 22.04
C PRO A 382 -27.81 23.17 21.20
N GLN A 383 -28.85 23.78 20.60
CA GLN A 383 -28.79 24.91 19.66
C GLN A 383 -27.57 25.84 19.86
N GLY A 384 -26.55 25.67 19.03
CA GLY A 384 -25.34 26.49 19.00
C GLY A 384 -24.78 26.57 17.58
N ASP A 385 -24.25 27.75 17.23
CA ASP A 385 -24.08 28.27 15.87
C ASP A 385 -23.63 27.29 14.75
N PRO A 386 -24.35 27.26 13.61
CA PRO A 386 -24.04 26.38 12.47
C PRO A 386 -22.71 26.70 11.75
N CYS A 387 -22.11 27.88 11.98
CA CYS A 387 -20.87 28.29 11.33
C CYS A 387 -19.60 27.61 11.87
N ILE A 388 -19.66 26.98 13.05
CA ILE A 388 -18.48 26.36 13.68
C ILE A 388 -18.09 25.05 12.98
N PHE A 389 -19.07 24.29 12.46
CA PHE A 389 -18.85 22.96 11.89
C PHE A 389 -18.02 22.98 10.58
N TRP A 390 -18.31 23.91 9.66
CA TRP A 390 -17.55 24.02 8.41
C TRP A 390 -16.11 24.47 8.65
N LYS A 391 -15.87 25.33 9.65
CA LYS A 391 -14.51 25.70 10.07
C LYS A 391 -13.75 24.51 10.64
N GLU A 392 -14.39 23.65 11.44
CA GLU A 392 -13.76 22.44 11.97
C GLU A 392 -13.43 21.42 10.85
N ALA A 393 -14.37 21.18 9.93
CA ALA A 393 -14.19 20.20 8.86
C ALA A 393 -13.10 20.62 7.85
N MET A 394 -13.02 21.91 7.51
CA MET A 394 -12.02 22.44 6.58
C MET A 394 -10.67 22.71 7.27
N GLY A 395 -10.70 23.09 8.55
CA GLY A 395 -9.52 23.22 9.40
C GLY A 395 -8.78 21.89 9.56
N GLN A 396 -9.49 20.79 9.84
CA GLN A 396 -8.89 19.45 9.92
C GLN A 396 -8.19 19.02 8.62
N TRP A 397 -8.72 19.43 7.46
CA TRP A 397 -8.10 19.13 6.16
C TRP A 397 -6.82 19.95 5.93
N LEU A 398 -6.86 21.24 6.27
CA LEU A 398 -5.70 22.14 6.17
C LEU A 398 -4.59 21.76 7.14
N ASP A 399 -4.93 21.37 8.36
CA ASP A 399 -3.95 20.94 9.37
C ASP A 399 -3.34 19.58 9.03
N PHE A 400 -4.08 18.67 8.38
CA PHE A 400 -3.55 17.42 7.84
C PHE A 400 -2.65 17.64 6.61
N ALA A 401 -3.01 18.57 5.73
CA ALA A 401 -2.19 18.91 4.58
C ALA A 401 -0.90 19.64 5.00
N ARG A 402 -0.89 20.32 6.16
CA ARG A 402 0.25 21.14 6.61
C ARG A 402 1.54 20.33 6.78
N PRO A 403 1.58 19.13 7.41
CA PRO A 403 2.74 18.24 7.40
C PRO A 403 3.18 17.82 6.00
N ILE A 404 2.25 17.46 5.11
CA ILE A 404 2.55 17.02 3.74
C ILE A 404 3.19 18.17 2.95
N VAL A 405 2.58 19.35 3.01
CA VAL A 405 3.09 20.59 2.38
C VAL A 405 4.43 20.98 3.00
N SER A 406 4.62 20.83 4.31
CA SER A 406 5.90 21.10 4.96
C SER A 406 7.00 20.14 4.51
N HIS A 407 6.68 18.86 4.28
CA HIS A 407 7.62 17.87 3.76
C HIS A 407 7.98 18.12 2.30
N VAL A 408 7.01 18.47 1.46
CA VAL A 408 7.28 18.89 0.08
C VAL A 408 8.15 20.17 0.08
N ARG A 409 7.90 21.11 0.99
CA ARG A 409 8.69 22.34 1.13
C ARG A 409 10.14 22.08 1.57
N VAL A 410 10.36 21.15 2.50
CA VAL A 410 11.71 20.72 2.92
C VAL A 410 12.45 20.02 1.77
N LEU A 411 11.76 19.16 1.03
CA LEU A 411 12.34 18.45 -0.12
C LEU A 411 12.66 19.38 -1.30
N THR A 412 11.91 20.46 -1.48
CA THR A 412 12.12 21.43 -2.57
C THR A 412 13.16 22.51 -2.23
N GLY A 413 13.81 22.45 -1.06
CA GLY A 413 14.92 23.34 -0.70
C GLY A 413 14.56 24.83 -0.55
N ARG A 414 13.27 25.20 -0.61
CA ARG A 414 12.83 26.57 -0.33
C ARG A 414 12.93 26.85 1.17
N ARG A 415 14.08 27.37 1.60
CA ARG A 415 14.22 28.06 2.89
C ARG A 415 13.41 29.37 2.84
N SER A 416 12.55 29.57 3.82
CA SER A 416 11.97 30.88 4.15
C SER A 416 13.00 31.74 4.86
#